data_AF-A0A933X759-F1
#
_entry.id   AF-A0A933X759-F1
#
_cell.length_a   1.000
_cell.length_b   1.000
_cell.length_c   1.000
_cell.angle_alpha   90.00
_cell.angle_beta   90.00
_cell.angle_gamma   90.00
#
_symmetry.space_group_name_H-M   'P 1'
#
loop_
_entity.id
_entity.type
_entity.pdbx_description
1 polymer ?
#
loop_
_entity_poly.entity_id
_entity_poly.type
_entity_poly.pdbx_seq_one_letter_code
_entity_poly.pdbx_strand_id
1 'polypeptide(L)'
;MKQPVTSKGLRIIAIITILGVATVLLIQRFGPYPRQMQNMAAAGQHIQILRPMLQQDSRFTNIALHAFTGVGGSLSLSGELYSDRDLAHLKQLVQASKPPVEVVYHVFVVPPELLEDWKKSKSETPN
;
A
#
# COMPACT_ATOMS: atom_id res chain seq x y z
N MET A 1 -43.98 -38.80 5.96
CA MET A 1 -44.89 -37.68 5.61
C MET A 1 -44.10 -36.37 5.68
N LYS A 2 -44.00 -35.60 4.59
CA LYS A 2 -43.31 -34.29 4.58
C LYS A 2 -44.31 -33.22 5.02
N GLN A 3 -43.99 -32.45 6.06
CA GLN A 3 -44.87 -31.34 6.47
C GLN A 3 -44.89 -30.25 5.39
N PRO A 4 -46.06 -29.75 4.97
CA PRO A 4 -46.14 -28.67 3.99
C PRO A 4 -45.61 -27.38 4.60
N VAL A 5 -44.73 -26.69 3.86
CA VAL A 5 -44.19 -25.39 4.27
C VAL A 5 -45.33 -24.38 4.30
N THR A 6 -45.54 -23.71 5.43
CA THR A 6 -46.60 -22.69 5.56
C THR A 6 -46.23 -21.43 4.77
N SER A 7 -47.23 -20.76 4.21
CA SER A 7 -47.05 -19.51 3.45
C SER A 7 -46.35 -18.42 4.26
N LYS A 8 -46.53 -18.41 5.58
CA LYS A 8 -45.81 -17.53 6.52
C LYS A 8 -44.32 -17.85 6.58
N GLY A 9 -43.96 -19.13 6.67
CA GLY A 9 -42.56 -19.58 6.67
C GLY A 9 -41.84 -19.19 5.37
N LEU A 10 -42.50 -19.36 4.22
CA LEU A 10 -41.92 -18.98 2.93
C LEU A 10 -41.68 -17.46 2.82
N ARG A 11 -42.61 -16.62 3.32
CA ARG A 11 -42.44 -15.17 3.34
C ARG A 11 -41.25 -14.74 4.22
N ILE A 12 -41.09 -15.36 5.38
CA ILE A 12 -39.96 -15.07 6.28
C ILE A 12 -38.65 -15.41 5.59
N ILE A 13 -38.55 -16.60 4.97
CA ILE A 13 -37.36 -17.01 4.22
C ILE A 13 -37.07 -16.00 3.10
N ALA A 14 -38.07 -15.61 2.32
CA ALA A 14 -37.89 -14.65 1.22
C ALA A 14 -37.35 -13.29 1.70
N ILE A 15 -37.89 -12.76 2.81
CA ILE A 15 -37.43 -11.49 3.40
C ILE A 15 -35.97 -11.59 3.84
N ILE A 16 -35.60 -12.66 4.55
CA ILE A 16 -34.22 -12.87 5.01
C ILE A 16 -33.27 -12.96 3.81
N THR A 17 -33.64 -13.69 2.77
CA THR A 17 -32.84 -13.82 1.55
C THR A 17 -32.65 -12.46 0.88
N ILE A 18 -33.72 -11.66 0.72
CA ILE A 18 -33.63 -10.33 0.12
C ILE A 18 -32.74 -9.41 0.95
N LEU A 19 -32.89 -9.41 2.28
CA LEU A 19 -32.04 -8.61 3.17
C LEU A 19 -30.57 -9.02 3.06
N GLY A 20 -30.30 -10.32 3.01
CA GLY A 20 -28.96 -10.87 2.86
C GLY A 20 -28.32 -10.40 1.54
N VAL A 21 -29.03 -10.55 0.42
CA VAL A 21 -28.56 -10.10 -0.90
C VAL A 21 -28.33 -8.58 -0.92
N ALA A 22 -29.28 -7.79 -0.41
CA ALA A 22 -29.16 -6.34 -0.33
C ALA A 22 -27.94 -5.90 0.49
N THR A 23 -27.67 -6.59 1.62
CA THR A 23 -26.50 -6.32 2.47
C THR A 23 -25.19 -6.59 1.73
N VAL A 24 -25.08 -7.73 1.03
CA VAL A 24 -23.91 -8.06 0.22
C VAL A 24 -23.68 -7.01 -0.87
N LEU A 25 -24.73 -6.60 -1.58
CA LEU A 25 -24.64 -5.58 -2.63
C LEU A 25 -24.20 -4.22 -2.08
N LEU A 26 -24.70 -3.82 -0.92
CA LEU A 26 -24.29 -2.57 -0.26
C LEU A 26 -22.82 -2.61 0.16
N ILE A 27 -22.35 -3.72 0.73
CA ILE A 27 -20.93 -3.88 1.09
C ILE A 27 -20.05 -3.89 -0.16
N GLN A 28 -20.46 -4.52 -1.25
CA GLN A 28 -19.69 -4.49 -2.50
C GLN A 28 -19.63 -3.09 -3.12
N ARG A 29 -20.73 -2.34 -3.06
CA ARG A 29 -20.82 -1.01 -3.69
C ARG A 29 -20.18 0.09 -2.86
N PHE A 30 -20.40 0.09 -1.56
CA PHE A 30 -19.98 1.15 -0.63
C PHE A 30 -18.85 0.71 0.31
N GLY A 31 -18.38 -0.53 0.18
CA GLY A 31 -17.22 -1.02 0.91
C GLY A 31 -15.94 -0.26 0.55
N PRO A 32 -14.86 -0.51 1.28
CA PRO A 32 -13.59 0.20 1.09
C PRO A 32 -12.92 -0.12 -0.26
N TYR A 33 -13.33 -1.19 -0.92
CA TYR A 33 -12.63 -1.75 -2.08
C TYR A 33 -12.59 -0.83 -3.32
N PRO A 34 -13.69 -0.18 -3.76
CA PRO A 34 -13.64 0.70 -4.92
C PRO A 34 -12.73 1.92 -4.71
N ARG A 35 -12.75 2.50 -3.50
CA ARG A 35 -11.84 3.61 -3.15
C ARG A 35 -10.39 3.15 -3.10
N GLN A 36 -10.12 1.97 -2.53
CA GLN A 36 -8.80 1.38 -2.51
C GLN A 36 -8.22 1.19 -3.91
N MET A 37 -9.01 0.66 -4.85
CA MET A 37 -8.58 0.52 -6.24
C MET A 37 -8.28 1.86 -6.91
N GLN A 38 -9.13 2.88 -6.70
CA GLN A 38 -8.91 4.23 -7.21
C GLN A 38 -7.62 4.83 -6.66
N ASN A 39 -7.38 4.69 -5.37
CA ASN A 39 -6.18 5.19 -4.72
C ASN A 39 -4.92 4.44 -5.20
N MET A 40 -4.98 3.12 -5.37
CA MET A 40 -3.86 2.36 -5.92
C MET A 40 -3.54 2.76 -7.37
N ALA A 41 -4.56 3.04 -8.18
CA ALA A 41 -4.37 3.55 -9.54
C ALA A 41 -3.73 4.94 -9.54
N ALA A 42 -4.22 5.85 -8.67
CA ALA A 42 -3.63 7.18 -8.50
C ALA A 42 -2.19 7.11 -8.00
N ALA A 43 -1.88 6.21 -7.05
CA ALA A 43 -0.51 5.92 -6.63
C ALA A 43 0.35 5.47 -7.81
N GLY A 44 -0.14 4.50 -8.61
CA GLY A 44 0.56 3.99 -9.80
C GLY A 44 0.88 5.08 -10.83
N GLN A 45 -0.04 6.00 -11.06
CA GLN A 45 0.18 7.17 -11.93
C GLN A 45 1.24 8.11 -11.33
N HIS A 46 1.15 8.40 -10.04
CA HIS A 46 2.09 9.29 -9.35
C HIS A 46 3.52 8.72 -9.31
N ILE A 47 3.67 7.39 -9.23
CA ILE A 47 4.97 6.70 -9.29
C ILE A 47 5.71 7.04 -10.59
N GLN A 48 5.01 7.17 -11.73
CA GLN A 48 5.64 7.52 -13.01
C GLN A 48 6.25 8.93 -12.99
N ILE A 49 5.71 9.83 -12.16
CA ILE A 49 6.23 11.19 -11.96
C ILE A 49 7.40 11.17 -10.97
N LEU A 50 7.25 10.48 -9.83
CA LEU A 50 8.27 10.44 -8.79
C LEU A 50 9.53 9.66 -9.18
N ARG A 51 9.38 8.58 -9.95
CA ARG A 51 10.51 7.71 -10.31
C ARG A 51 11.67 8.46 -10.97
N PRO A 52 11.49 9.26 -12.03
CA PRO A 52 12.60 10.01 -12.62
C PRO A 52 13.19 11.05 -11.66
N MET A 53 12.38 11.65 -10.77
CA MET A 53 12.88 12.60 -9.77
C MET A 53 13.82 11.92 -8.76
N LEU A 54 13.47 10.72 -8.30
CA LEU A 54 14.33 9.95 -7.39
C LEU A 54 15.57 9.41 -8.09
N GLN A 55 15.47 9.03 -9.37
CA GLN A 55 16.61 8.51 -10.14
C GLN A 55 17.69 9.57 -10.45
N GLN A 56 17.36 10.86 -10.37
CA GLN A 56 18.33 11.95 -10.52
C GLN A 56 19.29 12.05 -9.33
N ASP A 57 18.92 11.51 -8.18
CA ASP A 57 19.70 11.58 -6.95
C ASP A 57 20.21 10.18 -6.57
N SER A 58 21.53 10.00 -6.63
CA SER A 58 22.16 8.70 -6.35
C SER A 58 21.87 8.18 -4.94
N ARG A 59 21.53 9.07 -4.00
CA ARG A 59 21.17 8.71 -2.61
C ARG A 59 19.87 7.91 -2.52
N PHE A 60 18.99 7.99 -3.52
CA PHE A 60 17.68 7.34 -3.53
C PHE A 60 17.63 6.09 -4.42
N THR A 61 18.77 5.60 -4.90
CA THR A 61 18.87 4.42 -5.76
C THR A 61 18.32 3.13 -5.15
N ASN A 62 18.37 3.00 -3.82
CA ASN A 62 17.82 1.87 -3.07
C ASN A 62 16.35 2.06 -2.66
N ILE A 63 15.69 3.14 -3.09
CA ILE A 63 14.29 3.40 -2.78
C ILE A 63 13.40 2.84 -3.89
N ALA A 64 12.55 1.89 -3.50
CA ALA A 64 11.54 1.31 -4.34
C ALA A 64 10.18 2.01 -4.11
N LEU A 65 9.42 2.16 -5.20
CA LEU A 65 8.11 2.82 -5.23
C LEU A 65 7.04 1.82 -5.68
N HIS A 66 5.99 1.64 -4.87
CA HIS A 66 4.91 0.70 -5.17
C HIS A 66 3.55 1.24 -4.74
N ALA A 67 2.50 0.89 -5.50
CA ALA A 67 1.13 1.04 -5.01
C ALA A 67 0.90 0.00 -3.90
N PHE A 68 0.31 0.42 -2.79
CA PHE A 68 0.13 -0.40 -1.60
C PHE A 68 -1.33 -0.47 -1.21
N THR A 69 -1.80 -1.66 -0.80
CA THR A 69 -3.19 -1.89 -0.39
C THR A 69 -3.49 -1.33 1.00
N GLY A 70 -2.47 -1.11 1.84
CA GLY A 70 -2.63 -0.56 3.18
C GLY A 70 -3.23 0.85 3.16
N VAL A 71 -3.88 1.21 4.28
CA VAL A 71 -4.53 2.51 4.50
C VAL A 71 -5.57 2.87 3.43
N GLY A 72 -6.27 1.86 2.90
CA GLY A 72 -7.30 2.09 1.87
C GLY A 72 -6.71 2.48 0.51
N GLY A 73 -5.53 1.96 0.16
CA GLY A 73 -4.84 2.26 -1.08
C GLY A 73 -3.94 3.48 -0.92
N SER A 74 -2.63 3.29 -1.05
CA SER A 74 -1.61 4.29 -0.76
C SER A 74 -0.40 4.16 -1.69
N LEU A 75 0.47 5.15 -1.65
CA LEU A 75 1.82 5.09 -2.21
C LEU A 75 2.78 4.59 -1.13
N SER A 76 3.49 3.50 -1.39
CA SER A 76 4.52 2.99 -0.50
C SER A 76 5.91 3.30 -1.05
N LEU A 77 6.77 3.81 -0.17
CA LEU A 77 8.20 3.94 -0.38
C LEU A 77 8.92 2.99 0.56
N SER A 78 9.75 2.11 0.01
CA SER A 78 10.48 1.13 0.79
C SER A 78 11.93 1.06 0.35
N GLY A 79 12.85 0.91 1.30
CA GLY A 79 14.27 0.79 0.99
C GLY A 79 15.15 1.24 2.13
N GLU A 80 16.40 1.49 1.79
CA GLU A 80 17.44 1.86 2.76
C GLU A 80 18.06 3.20 2.38
N LEU A 81 18.32 4.03 3.38
CA LEU A 81 19.09 5.27 3.28
C LEU A 81 20.23 5.25 4.28
N TYR A 82 21.25 6.08 4.05
CA TYR A 82 22.44 6.11 4.91
C TYR A 82 22.42 7.25 5.94
N SER A 83 21.42 8.13 5.89
CA SER A 83 21.28 9.21 6.87
C SER A 83 19.84 9.65 7.08
N ASP A 84 19.56 10.15 8.29
CA ASP A 84 18.27 10.79 8.61
C ASP A 84 18.04 12.06 7.78
N ARG A 85 19.11 12.74 7.38
CA ARG A 85 19.05 13.92 6.51
C ARG A 85 18.49 13.54 5.13
N ASP A 86 18.91 12.40 4.59
CA ASP A 86 18.40 11.90 3.31
C ASP A 86 16.95 11.45 3.44
N LEU A 87 16.56 10.85 4.56
CA LEU A 87 15.16 10.53 4.83
C LEU A 87 14.28 11.78 4.90
N ALA A 88 14.73 12.83 5.57
CA ALA A 88 14.03 14.10 5.63
C ALA A 88 13.89 14.73 4.23
N HIS A 89 14.97 14.69 3.44
CA HIS A 89 14.95 15.19 2.07
C HIS A 89 14.02 14.39 1.16
N LEU A 90 14.02 13.06 1.26
CA LEU A 90 13.10 12.17 0.54
C LEU A 90 11.64 12.53 0.86
N LYS A 91 11.30 12.68 2.14
CA LYS A 91 9.95 13.08 2.58
C LYS A 91 9.57 14.44 2.01
N GLN A 92 10.47 15.41 2.04
CA GLN A 92 10.23 16.74 1.48
C GLN A 92 9.99 16.69 -0.04
N LEU A 93 10.80 15.93 -0.78
CA LEU A 93 10.65 15.76 -2.23
C LEU A 93 9.30 15.12 -2.58
N VAL A 94 8.95 14.05 -1.87
CA VAL A 94 7.66 13.37 -2.07
C VAL A 94 6.51 14.31 -1.72
N GLN A 95 6.57 15.04 -0.61
CA GLN A 95 5.53 16.00 -0.24
C GLN A 95 5.40 17.13 -1.27
N ALA A 96 6.53 17.66 -1.78
CA ALA A 96 6.56 18.70 -2.79
C ALA A 96 5.92 18.25 -4.13
N SER A 97 5.98 16.96 -4.43
CA SER A 97 5.31 16.37 -5.61
C SER A 97 3.78 16.34 -5.50
N LYS A 98 3.20 16.65 -4.33
CA LYS A 98 1.75 16.65 -4.06
C LYS A 98 1.08 15.30 -4.41
N PRO A 99 1.42 14.22 -3.69
CA PRO A 99 0.87 12.90 -3.98
C PRO A 99 -0.67 12.92 -3.83
N PRO A 100 -1.41 12.28 -4.74
CA PRO A 100 -2.88 12.30 -4.72
C PRO A 100 -3.48 11.37 -3.66
N VAL A 101 -2.64 10.60 -2.97
CA VAL A 101 -3.02 9.60 -1.97
C VAL A 101 -2.04 9.64 -0.80
N GLU A 102 -2.42 8.99 0.29
CA GLU A 102 -1.55 8.84 1.46
C GLU A 102 -0.24 8.12 1.11
N VAL A 103 0.84 8.52 1.78
CA VAL A 103 2.17 8.00 1.58
C VAL A 103 2.63 7.26 2.81
N VAL A 104 2.99 5.98 2.64
CA VAL A 104 3.54 5.12 3.69
C VAL A 104 5.03 4.94 3.46
N TYR A 105 5.82 5.20 4.51
CA TYR A 105 7.29 5.10 4.47
C TYR A 105 7.73 3.85 5.23
N HIS A 106 8.24 2.87 4.49
CA HIS A 106 8.96 1.69 4.99
C HIS A 106 10.45 1.84 4.67
N VAL A 107 11.01 3.01 4.98
CA VAL A 107 12.41 3.35 4.70
C VAL A 107 13.21 3.26 5.98
N PHE A 108 14.28 2.48 5.95
CA PHE A 108 15.19 2.29 7.07
C PHE A 108 16.45 3.13 6.87
N VAL A 109 16.90 3.79 7.92
CA VAL A 109 18.21 4.46 7.93
C VAL A 109 19.23 3.47 8.48
N VAL A 110 20.19 3.07 7.65
CA VAL A 110 21.25 2.14 8.03
C VAL A 110 22.28 2.90 8.87
N PRO A 111 22.52 2.49 10.13
CA PRO A 111 23.56 3.08 10.96
C PRO A 111 24.95 2.91 10.32
N PRO A 112 25.84 3.91 10.43
CA PRO A 112 27.19 3.83 9.87
C PRO A 112 27.98 2.61 10.34
N GLU A 113 27.75 2.16 11.57
CA GLU A 113 28.46 1.03 12.17
C GLU A 113 28.17 -0.29 11.41
N LEU A 114 26.91 -0.49 11.00
CA LEU A 114 26.50 -1.69 10.27
C LEU A 114 27.07 -1.74 8.84
N LEU A 115 27.38 -0.58 8.25
CA LEU A 115 27.97 -0.52 6.91
C LEU A 115 29.42 -1.03 6.93
N GLU A 116 30.17 -0.70 7.96
CA GLU A 116 31.56 -1.15 8.11
C GLU A 116 31.62 -2.65 8.36
N ASP A 117 30.72 -3.18 9.20
CA ASP A 117 30.60 -4.62 9.45
C ASP A 117 30.25 -5.40 8.17
N TRP A 118 29.33 -4.87 7.37
CA TRP A 118 28.94 -5.51 6.11
C TRP A 118 30.06 -5.51 5.06
N LYS A 119 30.79 -4.39 4.94
CA LYS A 119 31.97 -4.31 4.06
C LYS A 119 33.05 -5.30 4.47
N LYS A 120 33.32 -5.40 5.77
CA LYS A 120 34.31 -6.34 6.32
C LYS A 120 33.91 -7.79 6.05
N SER A 121 32.66 -8.16 6.33
CA SER A 121 32.13 -9.50 6.07
C SER A 121 32.26 -9.91 4.60
N LYS A 122 31.98 -9.00 3.65
CA LYS A 122 32.14 -9.29 2.22
C LYS A 122 33.59 -9.47 1.79
N SER A 123 34.52 -8.76 2.40
CA SER A 123 35.95 -8.85 2.07
C SER A 123 36.62 -10.13 2.57
N GLU A 124 36.04 -10.81 3.55
CA GLU A 124 36.60 -12.01 4.18
C GLU A 124 36.12 -13.33 3.56
N THR A 125 35.17 -13.30 2.62
CA THR A 125 34.75 -14.51 1.87
C THR A 125 35.83 -14.88 0.84
N PRO A 126 36.60 -15.96 1.04
CA PRO A 126 37.60 -16.38 0.06
C PRO A 126 36.89 -16.96 -1.18
N ASN A 127 37.34 -16.60 -2.38
CA ASN A 127 36.91 -17.20 -3.65
C ASN A 127 37.21 -18.70 -3.71
#